data_AF-A0A356L416-F1
#
_entry.id   AF-A0A356L416-F1
#
_cell.length_a   1.000
_cell.length_b   1.000
_cell.length_c   1.000
_cell.angle_alpha   90.00
_cell.angle_beta   90.00
_cell.angle_gamma   90.00
#
_symmetry.space_group_name_H-M   'P 1'
#
loop_
_entity.id
_entity.type
_entity.pdbx_description
1 polymer ?
#
loop_
_entity_poly.entity_id
_entity_poly.type
_entity_poly.pdbx_seq_one_letter_code
_entity_poly.pdbx_strand_id
1 'polypeptide(L)' 'QLLEMIEESLYQANHLVNFAIPFQDVQKMNLLRESAIIIKSEQDENNFLVTAKVSDHILELLKAYQK' A
#
# COMPACT_ATOMS: atom_id res chain seq x y z
N GLN A 1 -25.19 6.50 -13.64
CA GLN A 1 -24.36 5.42 -13.10
C GLN A 1 -23.10 5.24 -13.94
N LEU A 2 -22.27 6.30 -14.04
CA LEU A 2 -20.97 6.25 -14.72
C LEU A 2 -19.83 6.19 -13.69
N LEU A 3 -20.05 6.79 -12.51
CA LEU A 3 -19.10 6.80 -11.40
C LEU A 3 -18.80 5.39 -10.89
N GLU A 4 -19.83 4.55 -10.70
CA GLU A 4 -19.68 3.18 -10.19
C GLU A 4 -18.86 2.30 -11.15
N MET A 5 -18.96 2.50 -12.47
CA MET A 5 -18.13 1.77 -13.45
C MET A 5 -16.68 2.26 -13.49
N ILE A 6 -16.46 3.56 -13.24
CA ILE A 6 -15.12 4.12 -13.08
C ILE A 6 -14.50 3.58 -11.78
N GLU A 7 -15.26 3.55 -10.70
CA GLU A 7 -14.84 2.94 -9.43
C GLU A 7 -14.54 1.44 -9.62
N GLU A 8 -15.42 0.64 -10.20
CA GLU A 8 -15.16 -0.79 -10.42
C GLU A 8 -13.94 -1.05 -11.32
N SER A 9 -13.72 -0.24 -12.36
CA SER A 9 -12.51 -0.37 -13.22
C SER A 9 -11.22 0.07 -12.52
N LEU A 10 -11.28 1.07 -11.62
CA LEU A 10 -10.15 1.49 -10.78
C LEU A 10 -9.90 0.50 -9.61
N TYR A 11 -10.93 -0.26 -9.20
CA TYR A 11 -10.88 -1.15 -8.05
C TYR A 11 -10.47 -2.60 -8.38
N GLN A 12 -10.39 -2.98 -9.66
CA GLN A 12 -10.13 -4.36 -10.08
C GLN A 12 -8.75 -4.95 -9.69
N ALA A 13 -7.87 -4.20 -9.02
CA ALA A 13 -6.57 -4.71 -8.59
C ALA A 13 -6.13 -4.17 -7.22
N ASN A 14 -7.06 -3.77 -6.34
CA ASN A 14 -6.69 -3.22 -5.04
C ASN A 14 -6.54 -4.32 -3.99
N HIS A 15 -5.34 -4.85 -3.86
CA HIS A 15 -4.97 -5.80 -2.83
C HIS A 15 -4.85 -5.10 -1.47
N LEU A 16 -5.57 -5.61 -0.47
CA LEU A 16 -5.39 -5.18 0.92
C LEU A 16 -4.21 -5.94 1.54
N VAL A 17 -3.12 -5.23 1.84
CA VAL A 17 -1.86 -5.85 2.28
C VAL A 17 -1.29 -5.09 3.47
N ASN A 18 -0.64 -5.85 4.36
CA ASN A 18 0.14 -5.31 5.47
C ASN A 18 1.61 -5.28 5.07
N PHE A 19 2.20 -4.10 5.17
CA PHE A 19 3.62 -3.87 4.94
C PHE A 19 4.33 -3.59 6.26
N ALA A 20 5.54 -4.11 6.40
CA ALA A 20 6.49 -3.75 7.44
C ALA A 20 7.72 -3.13 6.75
N ILE A 21 7.75 -1.80 6.67
CA ILE A 21 8.80 -1.05 5.99
C ILE A 21 9.78 -0.51 7.03
N PRO A 22 11.06 -0.90 7.02
CA PRO A 22 12.06 -0.37 7.93
C PRO A 22 12.19 1.16 7.79
N PHE A 23 12.49 1.85 8.90
CA PHE A 23 12.74 3.30 8.88
C PHE A 23 13.92 3.72 8.01
N GLN A 24 14.81 2.79 7.68
CA GLN A 24 15.92 3.02 6.75
C GLN A 24 15.42 3.19 5.30
N ASP A 25 14.28 2.58 4.96
CA ASP A 25 13.70 2.56 3.61
C ASP A 25 12.56 3.58 3.47
N VAL A 26 12.79 4.83 3.91
CA VAL A 26 11.80 5.93 3.85
C VAL A 26 11.24 6.14 2.45
N GLN A 27 12.06 5.93 1.41
CA GLN A 27 11.64 6.07 0.02
C GLN A 27 10.50 5.10 -0.34
N LYS A 28 10.50 3.88 0.22
CA LYS A 28 9.44 2.89 0.01
C LYS A 28 8.16 3.28 0.74
N MET A 29 8.29 3.86 1.92
CA MET A 29 7.16 4.41 2.67
C MET A 29 6.51 5.59 1.92
N ASN A 30 7.32 6.47 1.32
CA ASN A 30 6.81 7.59 0.51
C ASN A 30 6.08 7.08 -0.75
N LEU A 31 6.66 6.12 -1.46
CA LEU A 31 6.01 5.46 -2.59
C LEU A 31 4.65 4.88 -2.19
N LEU A 32 4.59 4.17 -1.06
CA LEU A 32 3.35 3.61 -0.54
C LEU A 32 2.33 4.71 -0.19
N ARG A 33 2.77 5.83 0.39
CA ARG A 33 1.88 6.97 0.68
C ARG A 33 1.31 7.64 -0.57
N GLU A 34 2.09 7.72 -1.64
CA GLU A 34 1.69 8.39 -2.88
C GLU A 34 0.85 7.49 -3.80
N SER A 35 1.11 6.18 -3.76
CA SER A 35 0.55 5.23 -4.73
C SER A 35 -0.45 4.22 -4.13
N ALA A 36 -0.74 4.31 -2.84
CA ALA A 36 -1.65 3.41 -2.15
C ALA A 36 -2.67 4.14 -1.26
N ILE A 37 -3.77 3.45 -0.96
CA ILE A 37 -4.76 3.94 0.01
C ILE A 37 -4.41 3.35 1.37
N ILE A 38 -3.80 4.14 2.24
CA ILE A 38 -3.46 3.72 3.60
C ILE A 38 -4.73 3.65 4.46
N ILE A 39 -5.02 2.47 5.00
CA ILE A 39 -6.11 2.23 5.94
C ILE A 39 -5.63 2.43 7.38
N LYS A 40 -4.45 1.92 7.70
CA LYS A 40 -3.86 1.99 9.03
C LYS A 40 -2.35 2.16 8.94
N SER A 41 -1.79 2.99 9.79
CA SER A 41 -0.34 3.09 9.97
C SER A 41 0.01 3.07 11.45
N GLU A 42 0.90 2.18 11.82
CA GLU A 42 1.52 2.06 13.13
C GLU A 42 3.04 2.12 12.97
N GLN A 43 3.73 2.30 14.09
CA GLN A 43 5.19 2.34 14.14
C GLN A 43 5.62 1.43 15.27
N ASP A 44 6.57 0.54 14.97
CA ASP A 44 7.32 -0.18 15.99
C ASP A 44 8.71 0.46 16.17
N GLU A 45 9.61 -0.19 16.91
CA GLU A 45 10.93 0.36 17.22
C GLU A 45 11.80 0.63 15.97
N ASN A 46 11.56 -0.08 14.86
CA ASN A 46 12.41 -0.01 13.67
C ASN A 46 11.65 0.07 12.33
N ASN A 47 10.33 -0.09 12.32
CA ASN A 47 9.50 -0.24 11.11
C ASN A 47 8.22 0.58 11.15
N PHE A 48 7.79 1.03 9.97
CA PHE A 48 6.43 1.43 9.67
C PHE A 48 5.59 0.19 9.38
N LEU A 49 4.56 -0.04 10.18
CA LEU A 49 3.57 -1.08 9.96
C LEU A 49 2.37 -0.44 9.27
N VAL A 50 2.13 -0.76 8.00
CA VAL A 50 1.13 -0.08 7.18
C VAL A 50 0.18 -1.08 6.56
N THR A 51 -1.10 -0.95 6.87
CA THR A 51 -2.18 -1.62 6.16
C THR A 51 -2.66 -0.71 5.04
N ALA A 52 -2.46 -1.11 3.79
CA ALA A 52 -2.84 -0.31 2.63
C ALA A 52 -3.52 -1.16 1.55
N LYS A 53 -4.40 -0.51 0.78
CA LYS A 53 -4.86 -1.04 -0.50
C LYS A 53 -3.91 -0.57 -1.60
N VAL A 54 -3.28 -1.52 -2.27
CA VAL A 54 -2.28 -1.30 -3.31
C VAL A 54 -2.70 -1.94 -4.62
N SER A 55 -2.29 -1.37 -5.74
CA SER A 55 -2.39 -2.02 -7.04
C SER A 55 -1.39 -3.19 -7.17
N ASP A 56 -1.64 -4.12 -8.10
CA ASP A 56 -0.73 -5.24 -8.41
C ASP A 56 0.72 -4.80 -8.62
N HIS A 57 0.92 -3.67 -9.29
CA HIS A 57 2.25 -3.13 -9.56
C HIS A 57 2.98 -2.75 -8.26
N ILE A 58 2.31 -2.04 -7.36
CA ILE A 58 2.88 -1.65 -6.07
C ILE A 58 3.09 -2.88 -5.19
N LEU A 59 2.19 -3.85 -5.25
CA LEU A 59 2.31 -5.12 -4.55
C LEU A 59 3.60 -5.86 -4.96
N GLU A 60 3.86 -6.01 -6.25
CA GLU A 60 5.09 -6.66 -6.74
C GLU A 60 6.35 -5.87 -6.34
N LEU A 61 6.31 -4.53 -6.36
CA LEU A 61 7.43 -3.68 -5.96
C LEU A 61 7.75 -3.73 -4.45
N LEU A 62 6.74 -3.94 -3.61
CA LEU A 62 6.86 -3.94 -2.15
C LEU A 62 6.69 -5.33 -1.53
N LYS A 63 6.67 -6.38 -2.36
CA LYS A 63 6.52 -7.78 -1.95
C LYS A 63 7.53 -8.22 -0.89
N ALA A 64 8.74 -7.68 -0.92
CA ALA A 64 9.79 -7.96 0.07
C ALA A 64 9.45 -7.46 1.49
N TYR A 65 8.53 -6.49 1.59
CA TYR A 65 8.10 -5.88 2.84
C TYR A 65 6.72 -6.37 3.29
N GLN A 66 6.12 -7.29 2.54
CA GLN A 66 4.82 -7.88 2.90
C GLN A 66 4.98 -8.77 4.14
N LYS A 67 4.10 -8.58 5.13
CA LYS A 67 4.06 -9.34 6.37
C LYS A 67 2.84 -10.24 6.45
#